data_AF-A0A9P1MGD3-F1
#
_entry.id   AF-A0A9P1MGD3-F1
#
_cell.length_a   1.000
_cell.length_b   1.000
_cell.length_c   1.000
_cell.angle_alpha   90.00
_cell.angle_beta   90.00
_cell.angle_gamma   90.00
#
_symmetry.space_group_name_H-M   'P 1'
#
loop_
_entity.id
_entity.type
_entity.pdbx_description
1 polymer ?
#
loop_
_entity_poly.entity_id
_entity_poly.type
_entity_poly.pdbx_seq_one_letter_code
_entity_poly.pdbx_strand_id
1 'polypeptide(L)'
;NFLLITTKAKKPDMTGSEMSVFQDLVKPISESIAQVGSIKDANRSSEYYNHLATVSEGALVLAWVTVDNRPWKHVEASLGSAQFFGNRVLKESKE
;
A
#
# COMPACT_ATOMS: atom_id res chain seq x y z
N ASN A 1 -8.37 0.84 11.98
CA ASN A 1 -9.59 0.03 12.24
C ASN A 1 -9.31 -1.47 12.10
N PHE A 2 -8.82 -1.96 10.95
CA PHE A 2 -8.49 -3.38 10.73
C PHE A 2 -7.67 -4.04 11.87
N LEU A 3 -6.53 -3.45 12.27
CA LEU A 3 -5.69 -4.00 13.36
C LEU A 3 -6.41 -4.11 14.72
N LEU A 4 -7.42 -3.29 14.98
CA LEU A 4 -8.22 -3.39 16.21
C LEU A 4 -9.23 -4.54 16.12
N ILE A 5 -9.73 -4.84 14.92
CA ILE A 5 -10.61 -5.99 14.69
C ILE A 5 -9.83 -7.29 14.90
N THR A 6 -8.58 -7.34 14.42
CA THR A 6 -7.73 -8.54 14.55
C THR A 6 -7.39 -8.89 15.99
N THR A 7 -7.47 -7.96 16.95
CA THR A 7 -7.25 -8.26 18.38
C THR A 7 -8.50 -8.81 19.07
N LYS A 8 -9.67 -8.71 18.44
CA LYS A 8 -10.97 -9.07 19.02
C LYS A 8 -11.65 -10.23 18.30
N ALA A 9 -11.16 -10.62 17.14
CA ALA A 9 -11.76 -11.63 16.29
C ALA A 9 -10.73 -12.69 15.85
N LYS A 10 -11.22 -13.89 15.53
CA LYS A 10 -10.40 -14.91 14.87
C LYS A 10 -10.25 -14.53 13.39
N LYS A 11 -9.11 -14.89 12.79
CA LYS A 11 -8.91 -14.75 11.35
C LYS A 11 -9.98 -15.59 10.62
N PRO A 12 -10.77 -15.02 9.69
CA PRO A 12 -11.70 -15.79 8.87
C PRO A 12 -10.95 -16.85 8.05
N ASP A 13 -11.60 -17.98 7.77
CA ASP A 13 -11.04 -18.96 6.85
C ASP A 13 -10.92 -18.32 5.46
N MET A 14 -9.71 -18.39 4.89
CA MET A 14 -9.45 -17.90 3.53
C MET A 14 -9.85 -18.93 2.47
N THR A 15 -10.58 -19.97 2.85
CA THR A 15 -11.15 -20.97 1.95
C THR A 15 -12.66 -21.07 2.19
N GLY A 16 -13.44 -21.25 1.12
CA GLY A 16 -14.90 -21.37 1.22
C GLY A 16 -15.63 -20.04 1.46
N SER A 17 -16.71 -20.09 2.26
CA SER A 17 -17.67 -18.99 2.42
C SER A 17 -17.17 -17.80 3.25
N GLU A 18 -16.10 -17.96 4.03
CA GLU A 18 -15.54 -16.89 4.86
C GLU A 18 -14.51 -16.01 4.12
N MET A 19 -14.12 -16.41 2.91
CA MET A 19 -13.23 -15.62 2.04
C MET A 19 -13.82 -14.23 1.75
N SER A 20 -15.14 -14.13 1.54
CA SER A 20 -15.81 -12.84 1.31
C SER A 20 -15.68 -11.91 2.50
N VAL A 21 -15.74 -12.44 3.73
CA VAL A 21 -15.56 -11.66 4.97
C VAL A 21 -14.15 -11.08 5.02
N PHE A 22 -13.13 -11.88 4.70
CA PHE A 22 -11.75 -11.38 4.64
C PHE A 22 -11.60 -10.29 3.56
N GLN A 23 -12.17 -10.51 2.36
CA GLN A 23 -12.17 -9.52 1.28
C GLN A 23 -12.84 -8.20 1.69
N ASP A 24 -14.00 -8.27 2.35
CA ASP A 24 -14.73 -7.09 2.84
C ASP A 24 -13.92 -6.33 3.91
N LEU A 25 -13.20 -7.03 4.77
CA LEU A 25 -12.35 -6.41 5.78
C LEU A 25 -11.15 -5.66 5.18
N VAL A 26 -10.57 -6.16 4.08
CA VAL A 26 -9.40 -5.53 3.43
C VAL A 26 -9.80 -4.52 2.35
N LYS A 27 -11.02 -4.59 1.82
CA LYS A 27 -11.53 -3.72 0.75
C LYS A 27 -11.27 -2.23 0.99
N PRO A 28 -11.52 -1.63 2.18
CA PRO A 28 -11.24 -0.22 2.40
C PRO A 28 -9.75 0.14 2.23
N ILE A 29 -8.85 -0.78 2.58
CA ILE A 29 -7.40 -0.61 2.43
C ILE A 29 -7.06 -0.67 0.93
N SER A 30 -7.56 -1.66 0.21
CA SER A 30 -7.35 -1.81 -1.23
C SER A 30 -7.89 -0.61 -2.03
N GLU A 31 -9.07 -0.11 -1.69
CA GLU A 31 -9.67 1.09 -2.32
C GLU A 31 -8.81 2.34 -2.07
N SER A 32 -8.31 2.52 -0.84
CA SER A 32 -7.43 3.63 -0.51
C SER A 32 -6.12 3.58 -1.32
N ILE A 33 -5.51 2.40 -1.43
CA ILE A 33 -4.31 2.19 -2.25
C ILE A 33 -4.60 2.51 -3.72
N ALA A 34 -5.71 2.00 -4.25
CA ALA A 34 -6.11 2.23 -5.65
C ALA A 34 -6.36 3.72 -5.94
N GLN A 35 -6.99 4.44 -5.02
CA GLN A 35 -7.22 5.88 -5.14
C GLN A 35 -5.91 6.67 -5.20
N VAL A 36 -4.94 6.36 -4.31
CA VAL A 36 -3.62 7.00 -4.34
C VAL A 36 -2.92 6.72 -5.68
N GLY A 37 -2.97 5.47 -6.16
CA GLY A 37 -2.43 5.10 -7.47
C GLY A 37 -3.07 5.88 -8.61
N SER A 38 -4.39 6.01 -8.60
CA SER A 38 -5.13 6.78 -9.60
C SER A 38 -4.75 8.27 -9.61
N ILE A 39 -4.51 8.89 -8.45
CA ILE A 39 -4.03 10.28 -8.38
C ILE A 39 -2.66 10.41 -9.05
N LYS A 40 -1.72 9.50 -8.78
CA LYS A 40 -0.41 9.48 -9.46
C LYS A 40 -0.60 9.34 -10.98
N ASP A 41 -1.38 8.37 -11.43
CA ASP A 41 -1.56 8.06 -12.86
C ASP A 41 -2.28 9.17 -13.62
N ALA A 42 -3.21 9.89 -12.99
CA ALA A 42 -3.89 11.04 -13.58
C ALA A 42 -2.98 12.27 -13.74
N ASN A 43 -1.86 12.33 -13.02
CA ASN A 43 -0.98 13.50 -12.94
C ASN A 43 0.43 13.23 -13.52
N ARG A 44 0.53 12.41 -14.57
CA ARG A 44 1.81 12.02 -15.20
C ARG A 44 2.65 13.18 -15.74
N SER A 45 2.03 14.29 -16.10
CA SER A 45 2.73 15.50 -16.57
C SER A 45 3.09 16.48 -15.45
N SER A 46 2.79 16.16 -14.20
CA SER A 46 3.10 17.03 -13.06
C SER A 46 4.61 17.09 -12.82
N GLU A 47 5.13 18.27 -12.51
CA GLU A 47 6.50 18.45 -12.04
C GLU A 47 6.77 17.68 -10.72
N TYR A 48 5.72 17.46 -9.93
CA TYR A 48 5.77 16.70 -8.69
C TYR A 48 5.52 15.20 -8.90
N TYR A 49 5.58 14.68 -10.13
CA TYR A 49 5.30 13.28 -10.42
C TYR A 49 6.14 12.32 -9.56
N ASN A 50 7.44 12.61 -9.37
CA ASN A 50 8.29 11.78 -8.51
C ASN A 50 7.81 11.78 -7.05
N HIS A 51 7.24 12.87 -6.55
CA HIS A 51 6.68 12.94 -5.19
C HIS A 51 5.40 12.09 -5.09
N LEU A 52 4.51 12.22 -6.08
CA LEU A 52 3.29 11.42 -6.17
C LEU A 52 3.62 9.93 -6.29
N ALA A 53 4.65 9.59 -7.06
CA ALA A 53 5.15 8.23 -7.21
C ALA A 53 5.72 7.69 -5.90
N THR A 54 6.53 8.46 -5.16
CA THR A 54 7.03 8.05 -3.83
C THR A 54 5.89 7.67 -2.89
N VAL A 55 4.83 8.50 -2.82
CA VAL A 55 3.68 8.24 -1.95
C VAL A 55 2.88 7.04 -2.45
N SER A 56 2.60 6.96 -3.75
CA SER A 56 1.82 5.87 -4.34
C SER A 56 2.48 4.51 -4.20
N GLU A 57 3.78 4.41 -4.50
CA GLU A 57 4.51 3.15 -4.34
C GLU A 57 4.68 2.80 -2.86
N GLY A 58 4.88 3.80 -2.00
CA GLY A 58 4.94 3.60 -0.55
C GLY A 58 3.63 3.14 0.07
N ALA A 59 2.47 3.60 -0.45
CA ALA A 59 1.15 3.22 0.05
C ALA A 59 0.88 1.71 -0.06
N LEU A 60 1.54 1.02 -0.99
CA LEU A 60 1.49 -0.44 -1.12
C LEU A 60 1.89 -1.17 0.16
N VAL A 61 2.66 -0.53 1.06
CA VAL A 61 3.03 -1.09 2.36
C VAL A 61 1.81 -1.54 3.15
N LEU A 62 0.67 -0.83 3.02
CA LEU A 62 -0.57 -1.12 3.76
C LEU A 62 -1.14 -2.51 3.44
N ALA A 63 -0.82 -3.08 2.27
CA ALA A 63 -1.21 -4.42 1.89
C ALA A 63 -0.46 -5.53 2.66
N TRP A 64 0.51 -5.21 3.53
CA TRP A 64 1.24 -6.21 4.33
C TRP A 64 0.30 -7.11 5.16
N VAL A 65 -0.86 -6.60 5.55
CA VAL A 65 -1.86 -7.32 6.35
C VAL A 65 -2.48 -8.51 5.60
N THR A 66 -2.31 -8.58 4.28
CA THR A 66 -2.77 -9.71 3.46
C THR A 66 -1.68 -10.76 3.21
N VAL A 67 -0.49 -10.58 3.80
CA VAL A 67 0.68 -11.45 3.60
C VAL A 67 0.90 -12.33 4.81
N ASP A 68 0.60 -13.62 4.67
CA ASP A 68 0.73 -14.58 5.78
C ASP A 68 2.19 -14.98 6.08
N ASN A 69 3.02 -15.06 5.04
CA ASN A 69 4.41 -15.52 5.19
C ASN A 69 5.39 -14.35 5.01
N ARG A 70 6.14 -14.04 6.07
CA ARG A 70 7.17 -12.99 6.10
C ARG A 70 6.64 -11.61 5.64
N PRO A 71 5.65 -11.03 6.34
CA PRO A 71 5.07 -9.72 5.98
C PRO A 71 6.12 -8.59 5.89
N TRP A 72 7.22 -8.70 6.65
CA TRP A 72 8.34 -7.76 6.58
C TRP A 72 8.96 -7.65 5.18
N LYS A 73 8.96 -8.73 4.37
CA LYS A 73 9.47 -8.68 3.00
C LYS A 73 8.62 -7.78 2.09
N HIS A 74 7.30 -7.78 2.32
CA HIS A 74 6.38 -6.88 1.60
C HIS A 74 6.66 -5.42 1.96
N VAL A 75 6.94 -5.16 3.24
CA VAL A 75 7.33 -3.84 3.73
C VAL A 75 8.64 -3.37 3.11
N GLU A 76 9.67 -4.23 3.09
CA GLU A 76 10.96 -3.91 2.45
C GLU A 76 10.83 -3.63 0.95
N ALA A 77 10.04 -4.44 0.23
CA ALA A 77 9.78 -4.22 -1.19
C ALA A 77 9.09 -2.87 -1.44
N SER A 78 8.06 -2.56 -0.64
CA SER A 78 7.34 -1.28 -0.73
C SER A 78 8.25 -0.10 -0.41
N LEU A 79 9.12 -0.24 0.60
CA LEU A 79 10.14 0.75 0.94
C LEU A 79 11.13 0.97 -0.21
N GLY A 80 11.63 -0.10 -0.83
CA GLY A 80 12.55 -0.02 -1.95
C GLY A 80 11.97 0.76 -3.14
N SER A 81 10.71 0.48 -3.50
CA SER A 81 9.99 1.22 -4.55
C SER A 81 9.79 2.70 -4.19
N ALA A 82 9.38 3.00 -2.96
CA ALA A 82 9.23 4.38 -2.51
C ALA A 82 10.57 5.15 -2.50
N GLN A 83 11.64 4.51 -2.05
CA GLN A 83 12.99 5.07 -2.04
C GLN A 83 13.52 5.35 -3.45
N PHE A 84 13.21 4.51 -4.44
CA PHE A 84 13.63 4.75 -5.82
C PHE A 84 13.16 6.12 -6.33
N PHE A 85 11.87 6.45 -6.15
CA PHE A 85 11.32 7.75 -6.51
C PHE A 85 11.74 8.85 -5.52
N GLY A 86 11.81 8.53 -4.23
CA GLY A 86 12.22 9.49 -3.19
C GLY A 86 13.65 9.99 -3.38
N ASN A 87 14.57 9.12 -3.82
CA ASN A 87 15.94 9.49 -4.13
C ASN A 87 16.03 10.44 -5.34
N ARG A 88 15.10 10.33 -6.30
CA ARG A 88 15.02 11.29 -7.42
C ARG A 88 14.56 12.66 -6.93
N VAL A 89 13.54 12.70 -6.08
CA VAL A 89 13.09 13.93 -5.42
C VAL A 89 14.24 14.60 -4.66
N LEU A 90 14.98 13.83 -3.85
CA LEU A 90 16.14 14.34 -3.10
C LEU A 90 17.25 14.85 -4.03
N LYS A 91 17.41 14.26 -5.21
CA LYS A 91 18.41 14.71 -6.19
C LYS A 91 17.96 16.01 -6.88
N GLU A 92 16.68 16.11 -7.22
CA GLU A 92 16.07 17.26 -7.90
C GLU A 92 15.91 18.47 -6.98
N SER A 93 15.73 18.24 -5.67
CA SER A 93 15.50 19.29 -4.66
C SER A 93 16.78 19.75 -3.95
N LYS A 94 17.94 19.18 -4.31
CA LYS A 94 19.25 19.64 -3.81
C LYS A 94 19.68 20.84 -4.65
N GLU A 95 19.29 22.03 -4.19
CA GLU A 95 20.15 23.23 -4.33
C GLU A 95 21.34 23.14 -3.39
#